data_AF-J9EXK4-F1
#
_entry.id   AF-J9EXK4-F1
#
_cell.length_a   1.000
_cell.length_b   1.000
_cell.length_c   1.000
_cell.angle_alpha   90.00
_cell.angle_beta   90.00
_cell.angle_gamma   90.00
#
_symmetry.space_group_name_H-M   'P 1'
#
loop_
_entity.id
_entity.type
_entity.pdbx_description
1 polymer ?
#
loop_
_entity_poly.entity_id
_entity_poly.type
_entity_poly.pdbx_seq_one_letter_code
_entity_poly.pdbx_strand_id
1 'polypeptide(L)'
;MALQKMVCMQDVPALPYQVPVEFSRDGAALAVARADSALSFYSVDTITAHSGSQDHLNNDPKINPSGFHLYSYATKNTSIVDLHFTRRNLVLAVGAYRQ
;
A
#
# COMPACT_ATOMS: atom_id res chain seq x y z
N MET A 1 -9.81 -26.40 3.21
CA MET A 1 -9.42 -25.25 4.06
C MET A 1 -8.73 -24.23 3.18
N ALA A 2 -9.23 -22.99 3.13
CA ALA A 2 -8.50 -21.90 2.49
C ALA A 2 -7.41 -21.42 3.45
N LEU A 3 -6.13 -21.56 3.09
CA LEU A 3 -5.03 -21.10 3.90
C LEU A 3 -4.85 -19.60 3.65
N GLN A 4 -5.15 -18.75 4.65
CA GLN A 4 -4.75 -17.34 4.59
C GLN A 4 -3.26 -17.23 4.87
N LYS A 5 -2.54 -16.51 4.01
CA LYS A 5 -1.12 -16.21 4.15
C LYS A 5 -0.92 -14.71 4.14
N MET A 6 -0.06 -14.22 5.03
CA MET A 6 0.41 -12.84 4.99
C MET A 6 1.39 -12.67 3.84
N VAL A 7 1.18 -11.65 3.00
CA VAL A 7 1.99 -11.38 1.80
C VAL A 7 2.71 -10.03 1.87
N CYS A 8 2.15 -9.08 2.63
CA CYS A 8 2.75 -7.78 2.88
C CYS A 8 2.53 -7.40 4.35
N MET A 9 3.50 -6.69 4.91
CA MET A 9 3.47 -6.19 6.27
C MET A 9 4.30 -4.92 6.34
N GLN A 10 3.87 -3.96 7.14
CA GLN A 10 4.70 -2.81 7.47
C GLN A 10 4.60 -2.60 8.97
N ASP A 11 5.74 -2.65 9.65
CA ASP A 11 5.81 -2.25 11.04
C ASP A 11 5.62 -0.74 11.13
N VAL A 12 4.58 -0.33 11.85
CA VAL A 12 4.26 1.08 12.11
C VAL A 12 3.98 1.21 13.61
N PRO A 13 4.45 2.28 14.27
CA PRO A 13 4.06 2.56 15.64
C PRO A 13 2.52 2.62 15.77
N ALA A 14 1.98 2.26 16.92
CA ALA A 14 0.56 2.42 17.17
C ALA A 14 0.18 3.91 17.06
N LEU A 15 -0.73 4.22 16.15
CA LEU A 15 -1.24 5.57 15.93
C LEU A 15 -2.66 5.65 16.48
N PRO A 16 -3.04 6.78 17.10
CA PRO A 16 -4.40 6.96 17.62
C PRO A 16 -5.44 7.22 16.51
N TYR A 17 -5.02 7.24 15.24
CA TYR A 17 -5.85 7.53 14.09
C TYR A 17 -5.62 6.51 12.98
N GLN A 18 -6.65 6.30 12.15
CA GLN A 18 -6.55 5.51 10.93
C GLN A 18 -5.89 6.33 9.83
N VAL A 19 -5.14 5.66 8.96
CA VAL A 19 -4.57 6.28 7.75
C VAL A 19 -5.38 5.86 6.52
N PRO A 20 -5.66 6.79 5.58
CA PRO A 20 -6.31 6.46 4.33
C PRO A 20 -5.53 5.43 3.51
N VAL A 21 -6.25 4.48 2.93
CA VAL A 21 -5.74 3.53 1.95
C VAL A 21 -6.73 3.39 0.81
N GLU A 22 -6.23 3.20 -0.40
CA GLU A 22 -7.11 3.02 -1.55
C GLU A 22 -6.45 2.21 -2.67
N PHE A 23 -7.20 1.27 -3.23
CA PHE A 23 -6.79 0.53 -4.41
C PHE A 23 -7.04 1.34 -5.68
N SER A 24 -6.14 1.18 -6.65
CA SER A 24 -6.42 1.59 -8.02
C SER A 24 -7.65 0.85 -8.56
N ARG A 25 -8.32 1.43 -9.54
CA ARG A 25 -9.58 0.89 -10.07
C ARG A 25 -9.44 -0.45 -10.77
N ASP A 26 -8.26 -0.72 -11.32
CA ASP A 26 -7.87 -2.00 -11.90
C ASP A 26 -7.30 -2.99 -10.87
N GLY A 27 -7.10 -2.56 -9.62
CA GLY A 27 -6.55 -3.38 -8.55
C GLY A 27 -5.04 -3.63 -8.64
N ALA A 28 -4.34 -3.04 -9.62
CA ALA A 28 -2.91 -3.24 -9.84
C ALA A 28 -2.03 -2.53 -8.78
N ALA A 29 -2.52 -1.45 -8.18
CA ALA A 29 -1.79 -0.64 -7.23
C ALA A 29 -2.61 -0.32 -5.96
N LEU A 30 -1.89 -0.07 -4.88
CA LEU A 30 -2.42 0.37 -3.59
C LEU A 30 -1.73 1.66 -3.19
N ALA A 31 -2.50 2.72 -2.92
CA ALA A 31 -2.02 3.95 -2.32
C ALA A 31 -2.27 3.91 -0.79
N VAL A 32 -1.28 4.32 -0.01
CA VAL A 32 -1.34 4.35 1.45
C VAL A 32 -0.80 5.68 1.95
N ALA A 33 -1.63 6.42 2.67
CA ALA A 33 -1.19 7.56 3.45
C ALA A 33 -0.34 7.09 4.63
N ARG A 34 0.78 7.77 4.86
CA ARG A 34 1.70 7.45 5.96
C ARG A 34 1.64 8.52 7.05
N ALA A 35 1.92 8.07 8.27
CA ALA A 35 1.94 8.91 9.45
C ALA A 35 3.03 9.99 9.44
N ASP A 36 4.09 9.80 8.66
CA ASP A 36 5.18 10.75 8.45
C ASP A 36 4.88 11.77 7.34
N SER A 37 3.60 12.03 7.05
CA SER A 37 3.16 12.97 6.01
C SER A 37 3.73 12.62 4.63
N ALA A 38 3.63 11.35 4.24
CA ALA A 38 3.97 10.87 2.91
C ALA A 38 2.85 10.02 2.32
N LEU A 39 2.81 9.92 0.99
CA LEU A 39 1.95 9.01 0.24
C LEU A 39 2.81 7.94 -0.40
N SER A 40 2.60 6.69 -0.03
CA SER A 40 3.27 5.53 -0.64
C SER A 40 2.38 4.83 -1.65
N PHE A 41 3.00 4.31 -2.71
CA PHE A 41 2.38 3.45 -3.70
C PHE A 41 3.00 2.07 -3.66
N TYR A 42 2.15 1.05 -3.76
CA TYR A 42 2.55 -0.35 -3.76
C TYR A 42 1.94 -1.10 -4.93
N SER A 43 2.66 -2.06 -5.49
CA SER A 43 2.24 -2.92 -6.59
C SER A 43 1.57 -4.18 -6.05
N VAL A 44 0.26 -4.29 -6.27
CA VAL A 44 -0.52 -5.49 -5.95
C VAL A 44 -0.18 -6.62 -6.92
N ASP A 45 0.11 -6.28 -8.18
CA ASP A 45 0.55 -7.25 -9.20
C ASP A 45 1.82 -7.99 -8.79
N THR A 46 2.76 -7.28 -8.14
CA THR A 46 3.98 -7.92 -7.64
C THR A 46 3.64 -8.97 -6.58
N ILE A 47 2.66 -8.72 -5.70
CA ILE A 47 2.23 -9.70 -4.70
C ILE A 47 1.59 -10.91 -5.37
N THR A 48 0.64 -10.69 -6.29
CA THR A 48 -0.12 -11.78 -6.91
C THR A 48 0.77 -12.66 -7.78
N ALA A 49 1.75 -12.08 -8.48
CA ALA A 49 2.75 -12.83 -9.25
C ALA A 49 3.59 -13.77 -8.37
N HIS A 50 4.02 -13.33 -7.18
CA HIS A 50 4.78 -14.18 -6.25
C HIS A 50 3.91 -15.23 -5.55
N SER A 51 2.59 -15.02 -5.50
CA SER A 51 1.63 -15.96 -4.91
C SER A 51 1.37 -17.17 -5.81
N GLY A 52 1.54 -17.00 -7.13
CA GLY A 52 1.22 -18.02 -8.14
C GLY A 52 2.36 -19.00 -8.44
N SER A 53 3.59 -18.68 -8.05
CA SER A 53 4.75 -19.59 -8.20
C SER A 53 4.62 -20.78 -7.25
N GLN A 54 3.98 -21.84 -7.76
CA GLN A 54 3.75 -23.15 -7.15
C GLN A 54 5.03 -23.97 -6.90
N ASP A 55 6.02 -23.44 -6.19
CA ASP A 55 6.97 -24.32 -5.48
C ASP A 55 6.30 -24.73 -4.15
N HIS A 56 5.30 -25.60 -4.28
CA HIS A 56 4.33 -26.01 -3.25
C HIS A 56 4.91 -26.73 -2.02
N LEU A 57 6.22 -26.83 -1.87
CA LEU A 57 6.84 -27.69 -0.86
C LEU A 57 7.80 -27.00 0.11
N ASN A 58 8.28 -25.78 -0.13
CA ASN A 58 9.27 -25.20 0.80
C ASN A 58 9.48 -23.68 0.81
N ASN A 59 8.74 -22.88 0.03
CA ASN A 59 8.92 -21.43 0.09
C ASN A 59 7.91 -20.81 1.05
N ASP A 60 8.40 -20.41 2.23
CA ASP A 60 7.72 -19.43 3.07
C ASP A 60 7.40 -18.21 2.21
N PRO A 61 6.14 -17.73 2.20
CA PRO A 61 5.74 -16.59 1.39
C PRO A 61 6.62 -15.39 1.78
N LYS A 62 7.35 -14.86 0.80
CA LYS A 62 8.25 -13.73 1.03
C LYS A 62 7.41 -12.50 1.34
N ILE A 63 7.34 -12.12 2.60
CA ILE A 63 6.69 -10.89 3.04
C ILE A 63 7.38 -9.71 2.35
N ASN A 64 6.59 -8.82 1.73
CA ASN A 64 7.06 -7.67 0.96
C ASN A 64 8.04 -8.09 -0.16
N PRO A 65 7.55 -8.77 -1.21
CA PRO A 65 8.39 -9.18 -2.33
C PRO A 65 9.09 -7.97 -2.97
N SER A 66 10.24 -8.20 -3.59
CA SER A 66 10.98 -7.13 -4.28
C SER A 66 10.13 -6.48 -5.36
N GLY A 67 10.06 -5.15 -5.38
CA GLY A 67 9.18 -4.41 -6.28
C GLY A 67 7.74 -4.28 -5.78
N PHE A 68 7.44 -4.69 -4.54
CA PHE A 68 6.16 -4.41 -3.91
C PHE A 68 5.99 -2.92 -3.64
N HIS A 69 6.98 -2.25 -3.04
CA HIS A 69 6.96 -0.80 -2.88
C HIS A 69 7.41 -0.14 -4.19
N LEU A 70 6.61 0.81 -4.69
CA LEU A 70 6.87 1.53 -5.94
C LEU A 70 7.55 2.86 -5.66
N TYR A 71 6.83 3.77 -4.99
CA TYR A 71 7.26 5.15 -4.78
C TYR A 71 6.69 5.72 -3.47
N SER A 72 7.33 6.77 -2.96
CA SER A 72 6.84 7.57 -1.84
C SER A 72 6.96 9.06 -2.18
N TYR A 73 5.92 9.83 -1.89
CA TYR A 73 5.88 11.27 -2.13
C TYR A 73 5.62 12.01 -0.82
N ALA A 74 6.52 12.92 -0.44
CA ALA A 74 6.33 13.75 0.74
C ALA A 74 5.24 14.80 0.51
N THR A 75 4.43 15.07 1.54
CA THR A 75 3.33 16.04 1.52
C THR A 75 3.62 17.30 2.32
N LYS A 76 4.90 17.68 2.41
CA LYS A 76 5.37 18.91 3.08
C LYS A 76 4.79 19.05 4.51
N ASN A 77 4.86 17.99 5.30
CA ASN A 77 4.31 17.92 6.66
C ASN A 77 2.79 18.14 6.78
N THR A 78 2.04 17.99 5.69
CA THR A 78 0.57 18.03 5.69
C THR A 78 0.04 16.61 5.89
N SER A 79 -0.76 16.36 6.91
CA SER A 79 -1.35 15.02 7.09
C SER A 79 -2.41 14.76 6.02
N ILE A 80 -2.45 13.55 5.47
CA ILE A 80 -3.46 13.11 4.50
C ILE A 80 -4.69 12.59 5.26
N VAL A 81 -5.86 13.13 4.92
CA VAL A 81 -7.16 12.83 5.52
C VAL A 81 -7.95 11.85 4.65
N ASP A 82 -7.79 11.91 3.32
CA ASP A 82 -8.48 11.00 2.40
C ASP A 82 -7.70 10.81 1.08
N LEU A 83 -7.97 9.70 0.39
CA LEU A 83 -7.40 9.34 -0.90
C LEU A 83 -8.51 8.95 -1.89
N HIS A 84 -8.37 9.38 -3.14
CA HIS A 84 -9.28 8.99 -4.22
C HIS A 84 -8.57 8.68 -5.56
N PHE A 85 -8.72 7.46 -6.06
CA PHE A 85 -8.38 7.00 -7.40
C PHE A 85 -9.57 7.28 -8.32
N THR A 86 -9.33 8.22 -9.21
CA THR A 86 -10.23 8.47 -10.34
C THR A 86 -10.24 7.27 -11.29
N ARG A 87 -11.24 7.22 -12.17
CA ARG A 87 -11.33 6.21 -13.25
C ARG A 87 -10.24 6.33 -14.32
N ARG A 88 -9.38 7.35 -14.24
CA ARG A 88 -8.28 7.60 -15.19
C ARG A 88 -6.89 7.44 -14.55
N ASN A 89 -6.82 6.66 -13.47
CA ASN A 89 -5.57 6.37 -12.76
C ASN A 89 -4.83 7.63 -12.23
N LEU A 90 -5.60 8.67 -11.87
CA LEU A 90 -5.10 9.81 -11.12
C LEU A 90 -5.51 9.66 -9.66
N VAL A 91 -4.55 9.82 -8.74
CA VAL A 91 -4.81 9.87 -7.30
C VAL A 91 -4.94 11.31 -6.83
N LEU A 92 -6.02 11.56 -6.10
CA LEU A 92 -6.27 12.80 -5.38
C LEU A 92 -6.05 12.51 -3.90
N ALA A 93 -5.16 13.28 -3.26
CA ALA A 93 -4.95 13.23 -1.82
C ALA A 93 -5.47 14.52 -1.20
N VAL A 94 -6.34 14.40 -0.19
CA VAL A 94 -6.85 15.53 0.58
C VAL A 94 -6.08 15.58 1.89
N GLY A 95 -5.47 16.71 2.19
CA GLY A 95 -4.69 16.89 3.42
C GLY A 95 -5.17 18.05 4.28
N ALA A 96 -5.01 17.92 5.59
CA ALA A 96 -5.24 19.00 6.54
C ALA A 96 -3.91 19.70 6.83
N TYR A 97 -3.76 20.91 6.29
CA TYR A 97 -2.57 21.70 6.53
C TYR A 97 -2.51 22.15 7.99
N ARG A 98 -1.35 21.91 8.62
CA ARG A 98 -1.05 22.39 9.97
C ARG A 98 -0.05 23.54 9.85
N GLN A 99 -0.48 24.73 10.23
CA GLN A 99 0.38 25.92 10.37
C GLN A 99 1.28 25.80 11.60
#